data_AF-A0A4Q6BI19-F1
#
_entry.id   AF-A0A4Q6BI19-F1
#
_cell.length_a   1.000
_cell.length_b   1.000
_cell.length_c   1.000
_cell.angle_alpha   90.00
_cell.angle_beta   90.00
_cell.angle_gamma   90.00
#
_symmetry.space_group_name_H-M   'P 1'
#
loop_
_entity.id
_entity.type
_entity.pdbx_description
1 polymer ?
#
loop_
_entity_poly.entity_id
_entity_poly.type
_entity_poly.pdbx_seq_one_letter_code
_entity_poly.pdbx_strand_id
1 'polypeptide(L)'
;MSGTELLTPDRYSRAKWKNGLGHTDQIAIYPENADLRKSDFLWRISTARIENSSDFSIFPDHDRNLIVLEGQGMRLTHTFPESDSADTVELPKLEPYEFPGDVPSRCELMGGPIQD
;
A
#
# COMPACT_ATOMS: atom_id res chain seq x y z
N MET A 1 15.90 18.17 17.63
CA MET A 1 16.19 19.05 16.48
C MET A 1 15.07 18.85 15.48
N SER A 2 14.19 19.83 15.27
CA SER A 2 13.23 19.80 14.16
C SER A 2 13.92 20.40 12.94
N GLY A 3 14.45 19.55 12.06
CA GLY A 3 14.95 19.95 10.77
C GLY A 3 13.93 19.60 9.69
N THR A 4 13.90 20.39 8.62
CA THR A 4 13.21 20.01 7.38
C THR A 4 14.20 19.26 6.50
N GLU A 5 13.81 18.09 6.01
CA GLU A 5 14.57 17.33 5.01
C GLU A 5 13.77 17.22 3.71
N LEU A 6 14.46 17.35 2.57
CA LEU A 6 13.92 17.03 1.26
C LEU A 6 14.37 15.62 0.88
N LEU A 7 13.40 14.70 0.77
CA LEU A 7 13.65 13.34 0.30
C LEU A 7 13.44 13.28 -1.22
N THR A 8 14.48 12.83 -1.92
CA THR A 8 14.47 12.62 -3.37
C THR A 8 14.45 11.12 -3.69
N PRO A 9 14.00 10.68 -4.87
CA PRO A 9 13.83 9.26 -5.19
C PRO A 9 15.08 8.38 -5.00
N ASP A 10 16.28 8.93 -5.15
CA ASP A 10 17.55 8.24 -4.88
C ASP A 10 17.76 7.87 -3.41
N ARG A 11 16.99 8.48 -2.50
CA ARG A 11 17.00 8.16 -1.07
C ARG A 11 15.95 7.14 -0.65
N TYR A 12 15.03 6.77 -1.55
CA TYR A 12 13.98 5.81 -1.21
C TYR A 12 14.56 4.41 -1.08
N SER A 13 14.01 3.62 -0.17
CA SER A 13 14.38 2.21 -0.03
C SER A 13 13.44 1.34 -0.86
N ARG A 14 13.97 0.75 -1.95
CA ARG A 14 13.20 -0.13 -2.84
C ARG A 14 13.23 -1.58 -2.35
N ALA A 15 12.05 -2.18 -2.19
CA ALA A 15 11.88 -3.61 -1.92
C ALA A 15 11.00 -4.27 -2.98
N LYS A 16 11.55 -5.26 -3.69
CA LYS A 16 10.74 -6.14 -4.56
C LYS A 16 9.87 -7.04 -3.71
N TRP A 17 8.63 -7.24 -4.12
CA TRP A 17 7.73 -8.14 -3.43
C TRP A 17 8.15 -9.60 -3.63
N LYS A 18 7.95 -10.44 -2.61
CA LYS A 18 8.32 -11.86 -2.65
C LYS A 18 7.62 -12.63 -3.77
N ASN A 19 6.40 -12.22 -4.12
CA ASN A 19 5.60 -12.81 -5.20
C ASN A 19 6.05 -12.35 -6.61
N GLY A 20 6.95 -11.37 -6.70
CA GLY A 20 7.42 -10.82 -7.97
C GLY A 20 6.39 -9.96 -8.72
N LEU A 21 5.24 -9.67 -8.12
CA LEU A 21 4.11 -8.97 -8.77
C LEU A 21 4.17 -7.45 -8.60
N GLY A 22 5.28 -6.92 -8.06
CA GLY A 22 5.45 -5.50 -7.82
C GLY A 22 6.69 -5.17 -7.00
N HIS A 23 6.82 -3.88 -6.68
CA HIS A 23 7.79 -3.38 -5.73
C HIS A 23 7.23 -2.19 -4.98
N THR A 24 7.81 -1.90 -3.81
CA THR A 24 7.50 -0.70 -3.05
C THR A 24 8.77 0.11 -2.86
N ASP A 25 8.66 1.42 -3.07
CA ASP A 25 9.65 2.41 -2.68
C ASP A 25 9.18 3.08 -1.39
N GLN A 26 9.89 2.79 -0.30
CA GLN A 26 9.65 3.45 0.97
C GLN A 26 10.25 4.85 0.93
N ILE A 27 9.39 5.86 1.09
CA ILE A 27 9.76 7.27 1.13
C ILE A 27 10.22 7.63 2.54
N ALA A 28 9.39 7.31 3.55
CA ALA A 28 9.70 7.56 4.95
C ALA A 28 8.95 6.58 5.87
N ILE A 29 9.50 6.31 7.04
CA ILE A 29 8.90 5.46 8.08
C ILE A 29 9.32 5.98 9.45
N TYR A 30 8.45 5.86 10.44
CA TYR A 30 8.78 6.20 11.82
C TYR A 30 8.30 5.13 12.81
N PRO A 31 9.12 4.75 13.81
CA PRO A 31 10.53 5.11 13.96
C PRO A 31 11.38 4.60 12.79
N GLU A 32 12.52 5.24 12.52
CA GLU A 32 13.35 4.97 11.33
C GLU A 32 13.84 3.51 11.27
N ASN A 33 13.94 2.85 12.42
CA ASN A 33 14.37 1.46 12.57
C ASN A 33 13.22 0.46 12.70
N ALA A 34 11.98 0.87 12.45
CA ALA A 34 10.82 -0.02 12.48
C ALA A 34 10.98 -1.19 11.49
N ASP A 35 10.57 -2.38 11.93
CA ASP A 35 10.50 -3.59 11.13
C ASP A 35 9.10 -3.73 10.52
N LEU A 36 9.03 -3.50 9.21
CA LEU A 36 7.80 -3.61 8.43
C LEU A 36 7.09 -4.97 8.60
N ARG A 37 7.83 -6.06 8.87
CA ARG A 37 7.23 -7.40 9.07
C ARG A 37 6.58 -7.56 10.44
N LYS A 38 6.97 -6.74 11.41
CA LYS A 38 6.39 -6.70 12.75
C LYS A 38 5.32 -5.62 12.87
N SER A 39 5.19 -4.75 11.88
CA SER A 39 4.26 -3.62 11.88
C SER A 39 4.44 -2.75 13.14
N ASP A 40 5.68 -2.55 13.57
CA ASP A 40 6.01 -1.75 14.77
C ASP A 40 6.32 -0.28 14.45
N PHE A 41 5.92 0.17 13.26
CA PHE A 41 5.93 1.58 12.89
C PHE A 41 4.69 2.29 13.44
N LEU A 42 4.76 3.62 13.56
CA LEU A 42 3.61 4.48 13.84
C LEU A 42 3.00 5.03 12.54
N TRP A 43 3.85 5.32 11.56
CA TRP A 43 3.43 5.74 10.23
C TRP A 43 4.49 5.38 9.19
N ARG A 44 4.03 5.21 7.95
CA ARG A 44 4.85 4.90 6.79
C ARG A 44 4.28 5.57 5.55
N ILE A 45 5.15 6.19 4.77
CA ILE A 45 4.83 6.73 3.46
C ILE A 45 5.64 5.97 2.42
N SER A 46 4.96 5.44 1.42
CA SER A 46 5.58 4.70 0.32
C SER A 46 4.80 4.90 -0.96
N THR A 47 5.44 4.65 -2.09
CA THR A 47 4.78 4.45 -3.38
C THR A 47 5.02 3.01 -3.83
N ALA A 48 4.05 2.37 -4.47
CA ALA A 48 4.22 1.03 -5.00
C ALA A 48 3.91 0.95 -6.49
N ARG A 49 4.66 0.09 -7.17
CA ARG A 49 4.37 -0.35 -8.53
C ARG A 49 3.75 -1.72 -8.45
N ILE A 50 2.51 -1.84 -8.91
CA ILE A 50 1.77 -3.10 -8.95
C ILE A 50 1.72 -3.56 -10.39
N GLU A 51 2.47 -4.62 -10.71
CA GLU A 51 2.56 -5.17 -12.07
C GLU A 51 1.40 -6.13 -12.37
N ASN A 52 0.89 -6.84 -11.36
CA ASN A 52 -0.22 -7.78 -11.49
C ASN A 52 -1.12 -7.77 -10.25
N SER A 53 -2.38 -8.15 -10.45
CA SER A 53 -3.36 -8.38 -9.37
C SER A 53 -2.77 -9.28 -8.28
N SER A 54 -2.88 -8.86 -7.03
CA SER A 54 -2.25 -9.54 -5.90
C SER A 54 -2.93 -9.21 -4.58
N ASP A 55 -2.69 -10.06 -3.59
CA ASP A 55 -3.12 -9.80 -2.22
C ASP A 55 -2.17 -8.79 -1.56
N PHE A 56 -2.75 -7.88 -0.79
CA PHE A 56 -2.01 -6.92 0.01
C PHE A 56 -1.43 -7.57 1.27
N SER A 57 -0.32 -7.02 1.75
CA SER A 57 0.22 -7.38 3.07
C SER A 57 -0.71 -6.90 4.17
N ILE A 58 -0.86 -7.71 5.21
CA ILE A 58 -1.57 -7.37 6.44
C ILE A 58 -0.65 -6.55 7.34
N PHE A 59 -1.13 -5.42 7.81
CA PHE A 59 -0.51 -4.57 8.81
C PHE A 59 -1.47 -4.44 10.01
N PRO A 60 -1.32 -5.30 11.04
CA PRO A 60 -2.16 -5.25 12.24
C PRO A 60 -2.16 -3.86 12.88
N ASP A 61 -3.32 -3.43 13.39
CA ASP A 61 -3.49 -2.17 14.13
C ASP A 61 -3.13 -0.89 13.35
N HIS A 62 -3.12 -0.94 12.01
CA HIS A 62 -2.84 0.20 11.13
C HIS A 62 -4.00 0.47 10.19
N ASP A 63 -4.33 1.74 9.99
CA ASP A 63 -5.14 2.19 8.86
C ASP A 63 -4.26 2.43 7.63
N ARG A 64 -4.83 2.22 6.46
CA ARG A 64 -4.18 2.50 5.17
C ARG A 64 -4.96 3.55 4.43
N ASN A 65 -4.24 4.55 3.91
CA ASN A 65 -4.76 5.48 2.93
C ASN A 65 -3.98 5.27 1.61
N LEU A 66 -4.69 5.01 0.52
CA LEU A 66 -4.11 4.68 -0.78
C LEU A 66 -4.66 5.63 -1.84
N ILE A 67 -3.79 6.08 -2.74
CA ILE A 67 -4.16 6.92 -3.90
C ILE A 67 -3.52 6.31 -5.14
N VAL A 68 -4.32 5.95 -6.14
CA VAL A 68 -3.74 5.53 -7.44
C VAL A 68 -3.21 6.78 -8.17
N LEU A 69 -1.91 6.83 -8.44
CA LEU A 69 -1.23 7.92 -9.13
C LEU A 69 -1.21 7.71 -10.66
N GLU A 70 -0.93 6.48 -11.10
CA GLU A 70 -0.81 6.12 -12.52
C GLU A 70 -1.53 4.80 -12.85
N GLY A 71 -1.84 4.59 -14.14
CA GLY A 71 -2.58 3.41 -14.62
C GLY A 71 -4.10 3.47 -14.40
N GLN A 72 -4.87 2.49 -14.90
CA GLN A 72 -6.34 2.62 -15.04
C GLN A 72 -7.15 2.49 -13.75
N GLY A 73 -6.49 2.38 -12.59
CA GLY A 73 -7.13 2.10 -11.31
C GLY A 73 -7.11 0.62 -10.94
N MET A 74 -7.68 0.32 -9.78
CA MET A 74 -7.83 -1.03 -9.27
C MET A 74 -9.20 -1.25 -8.64
N ARG A 75 -9.59 -2.51 -8.51
CA ARG A 75 -10.66 -2.95 -7.64
C ARG A 75 -10.05 -3.56 -6.38
N LEU A 76 -10.44 -3.09 -5.21
CA LEU A 76 -10.08 -3.71 -3.93
C LEU A 76 -11.25 -4.54 -3.42
N THR A 77 -10.95 -5.74 -2.95
CA THR A 77 -11.92 -6.61 -2.28
C THR A 77 -11.42 -6.95 -0.88
N HIS A 78 -12.20 -6.57 0.13
CA HIS A 78 -11.93 -6.77 1.55
C HIS A 78 -12.74 -7.95 2.09
N THR A 79 -12.07 -8.84 2.84
CA THR A 79 -12.70 -10.01 3.47
C THR A 79 -12.70 -9.84 4.99
N PHE A 80 -13.86 -9.52 5.56
CA PHE A 80 -14.02 -9.32 6.99
C PHE A 80 -14.38 -10.64 7.69
N PRO A 81 -13.74 -11.00 8.82
CA PRO A 81 -14.05 -12.25 9.54
C PRO A 81 -15.50 -12.41 9.99
N GLU A 82 -16.19 -11.29 10.22
CA GLU A 82 -17.58 -11.27 10.73
C GLU A 82 -18.63 -11.25 9.60
N SER A 83 -18.22 -11.29 8.33
CA SER A 83 -19.10 -11.17 7.17
C SER A 83 -18.94 -12.34 6.21
N ASP A 84 -20.06 -12.92 5.78
CA ASP A 84 -20.09 -13.95 4.74
C ASP A 84 -19.91 -13.36 3.32
N SER A 85 -19.99 -12.03 3.18
CA SER A 85 -19.77 -11.32 1.91
C SER A 85 -18.53 -10.44 1.96
N ALA A 86 -17.74 -10.47 0.89
CA ALA A 86 -16.65 -9.53 0.69
C ALA A 86 -17.18 -8.14 0.32
N ASP A 87 -16.50 -7.09 0.78
CA ASP A 87 -16.77 -5.71 0.34
C ASP A 87 -15.85 -5.35 -0.82
N THR A 88 -16.39 -4.74 -1.86
CA THR A 88 -15.65 -4.48 -3.11
C THR A 88 -15.84 -3.04 -3.55
N VAL A 89 -14.71 -2.36 -3.78
CA VAL A 89 -14.67 -0.96 -4.20
C VAL A 89 -13.77 -0.79 -5.41
N GLU A 90 -14.10 0.15 -6.31
CA GLU A 90 -13.23 0.58 -7.40
C GLU A 90 -12.52 1.87 -7.01
N LEU A 91 -11.21 1.90 -7.17
CA LEU A 91 -10.34 3.04 -6.87
C LEU A 91 -9.88 3.68 -8.18
N PRO A 92 -10.47 4.82 -8.59
CA PRO A 92 -9.98 5.58 -9.72
C PRO A 92 -8.69 6.32 -9.37
N LYS A 93 -8.08 6.96 -10.37
CA LYS A 93 -6.88 7.79 -10.17
C LYS A 93 -7.17 9.02 -9.29
N LEU A 94 -6.20 9.37 -8.47
CA LEU A 94 -6.14 10.61 -7.68
C LEU A 94 -7.27 10.77 -6.64
N GLU A 95 -7.95 9.68 -6.31
CA GLU A 95 -8.96 9.64 -5.25
C GLU A 95 -8.41 8.82 -4.06
N PRO A 96 -8.26 9.45 -2.87
CA PRO A 96 -7.86 8.73 -1.66
C PRO A 96 -8.93 7.75 -1.21
N TYR A 97 -8.48 6.55 -0.83
CA TYR A 97 -9.32 5.53 -0.23
C TYR A 97 -8.69 5.03 1.07
N GLU A 98 -9.49 5.04 2.13
CA GLU A 98 -9.11 4.61 3.47
C GLU A 98 -9.71 3.24 3.80
N PHE A 99 -8.88 2.34 4.33
CA PHE A 99 -9.31 1.01 4.74
C PHE A 99 -8.38 0.44 5.82
N PRO A 100 -8.88 -0.48 6.66
CA PRO A 100 -8.07 -1.12 7.69
C PRO A 100 -6.97 -1.99 7.07
N GLY A 101 -5.74 -1.81 7.53
CA GLY A 101 -4.57 -2.56 7.08
C GLY A 101 -4.52 -3.99 7.61
N ASP A 102 -5.31 -4.31 8.62
CA ASP A 102 -5.39 -5.63 9.25
C ASP A 102 -6.42 -6.57 8.58
N VAL A 103 -7.17 -6.06 7.60
CA VAL A 103 -8.17 -6.82 6.84
C VAL A 103 -7.56 -7.39 5.55
N PRO A 104 -7.72 -8.71 5.29
CA PRO A 104 -7.35 -9.32 4.02
C PRO A 104 -7.97 -8.59 2.83
N SER A 105 -7.09 -8.06 1.98
CA SER A 105 -7.47 -7.20 0.86
C SER A 105 -6.79 -7.69 -0.42
N ARG A 106 -7.59 -7.92 -1.46
CA ARG A 106 -7.11 -8.33 -2.78
C ARG A 106 -7.27 -7.21 -3.79
N CYS A 107 -6.21 -6.91 -4.51
CA CYS A 107 -6.18 -5.93 -5.60
C CYS A 107 -6.35 -6.63 -6.95
N GLU A 108 -7.29 -6.14 -7.75
CA GLU A 108 -7.46 -6.51 -9.16
C GLU A 108 -7.27 -5.29 -10.07
N LEU A 109 -6.31 -5.38 -10.99
CA LEU A 109 -5.99 -4.28 -11.90
C LEU A 109 -7.04 -4.15 -13.00
N MET A 110 -7.54 -2.93 -13.25
CA MET A 110 -8.61 -2.68 -14.21
C MET A 110 -8.13 -2.50 -15.66
N GLY A 111 -6.81 -2.43 -15.89
CA GLY A 111 -6.28 -2.18 -17.23
C GLY A 111 -4.77 -2.17 -17.33
N GLY A 112 -4.10 -3.07 -16.60
CA GLY A 112 -2.64 -3.20 -16.55
C GLY A 112 -2.00 -2.58 -15.31
N PRO A 113 -0.66 -2.48 -15.27
CA PRO A 113 0.09 -2.01 -14.12
C PRO A 113 -0.31 -0.61 -13.66
N ILE A 114 -0.21 -0.38 -12.35
CA ILE A 114 -0.49 0.91 -11.73
C ILE A 114 0.66 1.37 -10.84
N GLN A 115 0.66 2.66 -10.52
CA GLN A 115 1.44 3.20 -9.41
C GLN A 115 0.49 3.83 -8.39
N ASP A 116 0.71 3.54 -7.12
CA ASP A 116 0.05 4.16 -5.97
C ASP A 116 1.05 4.84 -5.02
#